data_AF-A0A2E2PGE4-F1
#
_entry.id   AF-A0A2E2PGE4-F1
#
_cell.length_a   1.000
_cell.length_b   1.000
_cell.length_c   1.000
_cell.angle_alpha   90.00
_cell.angle_beta   90.00
_cell.angle_gamma   90.00
#
_symmetry.space_group_name_H-M   'P 1'
#
loop_
_entity.id
_entity.type
_entity.pdbx_description
1 polymer ?
#
loop_
_entity_poly.entity_id
_entity_poly.type
_entity_poly.pdbx_seq_one_letter_code
_entity_poly.pdbx_strand_id
1 'polypeptide(L)'
;MFIFLFKYTHAQYRVFGIGTQDCEVLLTHSNDEEFKFLTISWVQGFLSGVNLGVSVLNKTLGNKISEEELWLAIVDNCKKNPLSNLTTVSQNIFIDINNVTIGKDSIFFE
;
A
#
# COMPACT_ATOMS: atom_id res chain seq x y z
N MET A 1 16.86 10.70 3.51
CA MET A 1 16.56 10.93 2.09
C MET A 1 16.59 9.57 1.41
N PHE A 2 15.43 8.95 1.18
CA PHE A 2 15.36 7.69 0.43
C PHE A 2 15.38 8.05 -1.06
N ILE A 3 16.48 7.72 -1.74
CA ILE A 3 16.61 7.90 -3.19
C ILE A 3 16.27 6.55 -3.82
N PHE A 4 15.09 6.45 -4.43
CA PHE A 4 14.75 5.32 -5.28
C PHE A 4 15.38 5.55 -6.66
N LEU A 5 16.50 4.88 -6.92
CA LEU A 5 17.15 4.88 -8.23
C LEU A 5 16.42 3.90 -9.15
N PHE A 6 15.39 4.39 -9.85
CA PHE A 6 14.76 3.63 -10.92
C PHE A 6 15.77 3.51 -12.08
N LYS A 7 16.36 2.32 -12.25
CA LYS A 7 17.05 2.00 -13.50
C LYS A 7 16.02 2.07 -14.62
N TYR A 8 16.32 2.87 -15.63
CA TYR A 8 15.54 3.06 -16.85
C TYR A 8 15.48 1.72 -17.62
N THR A 9 14.56 0.85 -17.25
CA THR A 9 14.09 -0.25 -18.09
C THR A 9 12.80 0.20 -18.76
N HIS A 10 12.55 -0.27 -19.98
CA HIS A 10 11.50 0.20 -20.90
C HIS A 10 10.06 -0.12 -20.45
N ALA A 11 9.70 0.17 -19.21
CA ALA A 11 8.33 0.07 -18.71
C ALA A 11 7.55 1.33 -19.09
N GLN A 12 6.46 1.17 -19.84
CA GLN A 12 5.52 2.26 -20.10
C GLN A 12 4.76 2.70 -18.83
N TYR A 13 4.98 2.03 -17.70
CA TYR A 13 4.44 2.41 -16.39
C TYR A 13 5.32 3.49 -15.77
N ARG A 14 5.00 4.76 -16.03
CA ARG A 14 5.58 5.86 -15.27
C ARG A 14 5.17 5.70 -13.81
N VAL A 15 6.15 5.65 -12.90
CA VAL A 15 5.92 5.70 -11.45
C VAL A 15 5.06 6.92 -11.06
N PHE A 16 5.17 8.01 -11.85
CA PHE A 16 4.22 9.11 -11.86
C PHE A 16 2.83 8.65 -12.29
N GLY A 17 1.93 8.51 -11.31
CA GLY A 17 0.51 8.24 -11.54
C GLY A 17 0.02 6.89 -10.97
N ILE A 18 0.90 6.03 -10.46
CA ILE A 18 0.51 4.74 -9.86
C ILE A 18 -0.51 4.94 -8.72
N GLY A 19 -0.29 5.94 -7.86
CA GLY A 19 -1.23 6.27 -6.77
C GLY A 19 -2.63 6.72 -7.22
N THR A 20 -2.75 7.23 -8.44
CA THR A 20 -4.02 7.69 -9.03
C THR A 20 -4.65 6.65 -9.95
N GLN A 21 -4.00 5.51 -10.19
CA GLN A 21 -4.58 4.44 -10.98
C GLN A 21 -5.72 3.78 -10.22
N ASP A 22 -6.78 3.50 -10.95
CA ASP A 22 -7.92 2.75 -10.44
C ASP A 22 -7.57 1.28 -10.28
N CYS A 23 -8.22 0.66 -9.31
CA CYS A 23 -8.07 -0.75 -8.99
C CYS A 23 -8.36 -1.68 -10.18
N GLU A 24 -9.21 -1.27 -11.13
CA GLU A 24 -9.44 -2.03 -12.37
C GLU A 24 -8.16 -2.21 -13.20
N VAL A 25 -7.35 -1.15 -13.32
CA VAL A 25 -6.05 -1.20 -14.01
C VAL A 25 -5.11 -2.14 -13.26
N LEU A 26 -5.11 -2.06 -11.93
CA LEU A 26 -4.28 -2.89 -11.08
C LEU A 26 -4.63 -4.38 -11.18
N LEU A 27 -5.92 -4.70 -11.19
CA LEU A 27 -6.42 -6.06 -11.33
C LEU A 27 -6.14 -6.63 -12.72
N THR A 28 -6.19 -5.81 -13.77
CA THR A 28 -5.88 -6.23 -15.14
C THR A 28 -4.41 -6.61 -15.30
N HIS A 29 -3.52 -5.92 -14.57
CA HIS A 29 -2.07 -6.14 -14.63
C HIS A 29 -1.54 -6.94 -13.42
N SER A 30 -2.41 -7.67 -12.70
CA SER A 30 -2.01 -8.35 -11.45
C SER A 30 -0.98 -9.47 -11.64
N ASN A 31 -0.85 -9.98 -12.87
CA ASN A 31 0.11 -11.04 -13.24
C ASN A 31 1.43 -10.47 -13.79
N ASP A 32 1.53 -9.15 -13.95
CA ASP A 32 2.76 -8.47 -14.36
C ASP A 32 3.62 -8.21 -13.12
N GLU A 33 4.77 -8.90 -13.04
CA GLU A 33 5.68 -8.80 -11.90
C GLU A 33 6.26 -7.39 -11.73
N GLU A 34 6.53 -6.68 -12.82
CA GLU A 34 7.04 -5.31 -12.77
C GLU A 34 5.96 -4.37 -12.25
N PHE A 35 4.73 -4.51 -12.75
CA PHE A 35 3.59 -3.72 -12.27
C PHE A 35 3.29 -3.98 -10.79
N LYS A 36 3.33 -5.24 -10.36
CA LYS A 36 3.21 -5.64 -8.95
C LYS A 36 4.29 -5.00 -8.10
N PHE A 37 5.56 -5.10 -8.51
CA PHE A 37 6.68 -4.51 -7.78
C PHE A 37 6.54 -3.00 -7.62
N LEU A 38 6.18 -2.30 -8.70
CA LEU A 38 5.98 -0.85 -8.68
C LEU A 38 4.81 -0.44 -7.79
N THR A 39 3.71 -1.19 -7.82
CA THR A 39 2.54 -0.99 -6.96
C THR A 39 2.91 -1.16 -5.48
N ILE A 40 3.55 -2.28 -5.12
CA ILE A 40 3.98 -2.55 -3.74
C ILE A 40 4.93 -1.46 -3.26
N SER A 41 5.94 -1.10 -4.07
CA SER A 41 6.92 -0.05 -3.75
C SER A 41 6.25 1.30 -3.51
N TRP A 42 5.26 1.65 -4.33
CA TRP A 42 4.50 2.88 -4.17
C TRP A 42 3.68 2.87 -2.87
N VAL A 43 2.95 1.79 -2.57
CA VAL A 43 2.16 1.65 -1.35
C VAL A 43 3.04 1.67 -0.10
N GLN A 44 4.19 0.99 -0.11
CA GLN A 44 5.17 1.06 0.99
C GLN A 44 5.71 2.48 1.18
N GLY A 45 6.03 3.18 0.08
CA GLY A 45 6.42 4.59 0.10
C GLY A 45 5.33 5.47 0.72
N PHE A 46 4.07 5.25 0.34
CA PHE A 46 2.93 5.93 0.92
C PHE A 46 2.81 5.63 2.43
N LEU A 47 2.75 4.36 2.83
CA LEU A 47 2.59 3.96 4.23
C LEU A 47 3.77 4.36 5.15
N SER A 48 4.97 4.53 4.60
CA SER A 48 6.13 5.05 5.34
C SER A 48 6.15 6.57 5.43
N GLY A 49 5.59 7.28 4.45
CA GLY A 49 5.52 8.75 4.40
C GLY A 49 4.23 9.36 4.96
N VAL A 50 3.18 8.56 5.18
CA VAL A 50 1.91 8.98 5.76
C VAL A 50 2.12 9.37 7.24
N ASN A 51 2.35 10.67 7.44
CA ASN A 51 2.08 11.40 8.66
C ASN A 51 0.81 12.25 8.43
N LEU A 52 -0.28 11.62 7.95
CA LEU A 52 -1.52 12.28 7.51
C LEU A 52 -2.35 12.81 8.69
N GLY A 53 -1.80 13.64 9.58
CA GLY A 53 -2.57 14.33 10.63
C GLY A 53 -3.36 13.43 11.60
N VAL A 54 -3.24 12.11 11.49
CA VAL A 54 -3.76 11.14 12.44
C VAL A 54 -2.81 11.20 13.61
N SER A 55 -3.24 11.82 14.70
CA SER A 55 -2.47 12.08 15.93
C SER A 55 -2.10 10.81 16.71
N VAL A 56 -1.98 9.65 16.04
CA VAL A 56 -1.87 8.36 16.71
C VAL A 56 -0.94 7.45 15.93
N LEU A 57 0.00 6.87 16.68
CA LEU A 57 0.79 5.66 16.42
C LEU A 57 2.22 5.90 15.92
N ASN A 58 3.13 5.98 16.89
CA ASN A 58 4.60 6.06 16.86
C ASN A 58 5.34 4.93 16.09
N LYS A 59 4.76 4.34 15.05
CA LYS A 59 5.41 3.24 14.29
C LYS A 59 5.06 3.39 12.81
N THR A 60 5.94 4.01 12.04
CA THR A 60 5.91 3.97 10.57
C THR A 60 5.74 2.51 10.13
N LEU A 61 4.63 2.22 9.43
CA LEU A 61 4.13 0.85 9.19
C LEU A 61 5.01 -0.02 8.31
N GLY A 62 5.99 0.57 7.62
CA GLY A 62 6.81 -0.11 6.60
C GLY A 62 7.53 -1.39 7.06
N ASN A 63 7.63 -1.66 8.37
CA ASN A 63 8.35 -2.83 8.89
C ASN A 63 7.47 -3.98 9.40
N LYS A 64 6.12 -3.87 9.38
CA LYS A 64 5.24 -4.87 10.03
C LYS A 64 4.48 -5.80 9.08
N ILE A 65 4.48 -5.55 7.78
CA ILE A 65 3.76 -6.35 6.78
C ILE A 65 4.75 -6.86 5.74
N SER A 66 4.68 -8.15 5.42
CA SER A 66 5.47 -8.70 4.31
C SER A 66 4.96 -8.18 2.97
N GLU A 67 5.80 -8.21 1.93
CA GLU A 67 5.39 -7.80 0.58
C GLU A 67 4.22 -8.64 0.05
N GLU A 68 4.19 -9.93 0.38
CA GLU A 68 3.12 -10.85 -0.03
C GLU A 68 1.80 -10.51 0.66
N GLU A 69 1.80 -10.31 1.98
CA GLU A 69 0.61 -9.88 2.72
C GLU A 69 0.11 -8.52 2.25
N LEU A 70 1.03 -7.59 1.96
CA LEU A 70 0.67 -6.27 1.45
C LEU A 70 0.03 -6.38 0.06
N TRP A 71 0.58 -7.21 -0.82
CA TRP A 71 -0.01 -7.46 -2.13
C TRP A 71 -1.42 -8.06 -2.04
N LEU A 72 -1.61 -9.05 -1.18
CA LEU A 72 -2.93 -9.65 -0.95
C LEU A 72 -3.92 -8.60 -0.43
N ALA A 73 -3.52 -7.76 0.52
CA ALA A 73 -4.36 -6.70 1.06
C ALA A 73 -4.76 -5.65 0.00
N ILE A 74 -3.83 -5.30 -0.90
CA ILE A 74 -4.10 -4.42 -2.04
C ILE A 74 -5.14 -5.06 -2.98
N VAL A 75 -4.91 -6.31 -3.38
CA VAL A 75 -5.80 -7.03 -4.30
C VAL A 75 -7.20 -7.20 -3.70
N ASP A 76 -7.30 -7.54 -2.42
CA ASP A 76 -8.59 -7.72 -1.75
C ASP A 76 -9.37 -6.40 -1.61
N ASN A 77 -8.68 -5.30 -1.31
CA ASN A 77 -9.31 -3.98 -1.32
C ASN A 77 -9.77 -3.59 -2.73
N CYS A 78 -8.95 -3.85 -3.75
CA CYS A 78 -9.29 -3.55 -5.13
C CYS A 78 -10.47 -4.38 -5.66
N LYS A 79 -10.58 -5.66 -5.28
CA LYS A 79 -11.73 -6.50 -5.64
C LYS A 79 -13.04 -5.99 -5.03
N LYS A 80 -12.99 -5.39 -3.83
CA LYS A 80 -14.19 -4.83 -3.16
C LYS A 80 -14.66 -3.53 -3.82
N ASN A 81 -13.74 -2.72 -4.34
CA ASN A 81 -14.08 -1.47 -5.01
C ASN A 81 -13.16 -1.19 -6.21
N PRO A 82 -13.50 -1.71 -7.41
CA PRO A 82 -12.67 -1.57 -8.61
C PRO A 82 -12.47 -0.14 -9.09
N LEU A 83 -13.37 0.78 -8.72
CA LEU A 83 -13.30 2.21 -9.07
C LEU A 83 -12.50 3.03 -8.05
N SER A 84 -12.01 2.40 -6.98
CA SER A 84 -11.13 3.07 -6.02
C SER A 84 -9.74 3.20 -6.61
N ASN A 85 -9.10 4.35 -6.41
CA ASN A 85 -7.69 4.50 -6.73
C ASN A 85 -6.78 3.91 -5.64
N LEU A 86 -5.52 3.68 -5.99
CA LEU A 86 -4.52 3.07 -5.12
C LEU A 86 -4.22 3.91 -3.86
N THR A 87 -4.37 5.24 -3.91
CA THR A 87 -4.22 6.10 -2.73
C THR A 87 -5.27 5.78 -1.67
N THR A 88 -6.54 5.71 -2.06
CA THR A 88 -7.65 5.34 -1.16
C THR A 88 -7.48 3.92 -0.62
N VAL A 89 -7.06 2.98 -1.48
CA VAL A 89 -6.73 1.61 -1.03
C VAL A 89 -5.64 1.61 0.03
N SER A 90 -4.58 2.40 -0.17
CA SER A 90 -3.47 2.48 0.78
C SER A 90 -3.89 3.10 2.12
N GLN A 91 -4.82 4.05 2.12
CA GLN A 91 -5.42 4.59 3.33
C GLN A 91 -6.25 3.53 4.09
N ASN A 92 -7.05 2.74 3.37
CA ASN A 92 -7.84 1.66 3.98
C ASN A 92 -6.92 0.60 4.60
N ILE A 93 -5.87 0.19 3.89
CA ILE A 93 -4.86 -0.75 4.41
C ILE A 93 -4.20 -0.20 5.69
N PHE A 94 -3.85 1.09 5.70
CA PHE A 94 -3.32 1.74 6.90
C PHE A 94 -4.31 1.63 8.08
N ILE A 95 -5.59 1.93 7.86
CA ILE A 95 -6.63 1.85 8.89
C ILE A 95 -6.80 0.42 9.38
N ASP A 96 -6.88 -0.57 8.47
CA ASP A 96 -7.08 -1.98 8.81
C ASP A 96 -5.93 -2.51 9.68
N ILE A 97 -4.68 -2.26 9.31
CA ILE A 97 -3.52 -2.70 10.07
C ILE A 97 -3.48 -2.06 11.47
N ASN A 98 -3.84 -0.78 11.58
CA ASN A 98 -3.84 -0.07 12.86
C ASN A 98 -5.01 -0.49 13.76
N ASN A 99 -6.19 -0.78 13.19
CA ASN A 99 -7.33 -1.31 13.94
C ASN A 99 -7.05 -2.71 14.50
N VAL A 100 -6.37 -3.57 13.73
CA VAL A 100 -5.91 -4.89 14.21
C VAL A 100 -4.86 -4.74 15.32
N THR A 101 -4.00 -3.72 15.25
CA THR A 101 -3.00 -3.47 16.29
C THR A 101 -3.64 -2.98 17.59
N ILE A 102 -4.61 -2.05 17.52
CA ILE A 102 -5.35 -1.57 18.69
C ILE A 102 -6.15 -2.71 19.36
N GLY A 103 -6.78 -3.58 18.57
CA GLY A 103 -7.53 -4.73 19.10
C GLY A 103 -6.67 -5.81 19.77
N LYS A 104 -5.38 -5.92 19.41
CA LYS A 104 -4.43 -6.81 20.10
C LYS A 104 -3.86 -6.19 21.37
N ASP A 105 -3.64 -4.88 21.39
CA ASP A 105 -3.15 -4.17 22.57
C ASP A 105 -4.22 -4.08 23.68
N SER A 106 -5.52 -4.22 23.35
CA SER A 106 -6.62 -4.27 24.33
C SER A 106 -6.83 -5.63 25.01
N ILE A 107 -6.13 -6.70 24.59
CA ILE A 107 -6.30 -8.06 25.16
C ILE A 107 -5.16 -8.40 26.16
N PHE A 108 -4.21 -7.50 26.38
CA PHE A 108 -3.08 -7.70 27.32
C PHE A 108 -3.22 -6.93 28.65
N PHE A 109 -4.45 -6.54 29.00
CA PHE A 109 -4.80 -6.01 30.32
C PHE A 109 -6.00 -6.78 30.89
N GLU A 110 -5.82 -8.05 31.20
CA GLU A 110 -6.58 -8.77 32.23
C GLU A 110 -5.71 -9.86 32.87
#